data_AF-A0A7C2CW73-F1
#
_entry.id   AF-A0A7C2CW73-F1
#
_cell.length_a   1.000
_cell.length_b   1.000
_cell.length_c   1.000
_cell.angle_alpha   90.00
_cell.angle_beta   90.00
_cell.angle_gamma   90.00
#
_symmetry.space_group_name_H-M   'P 1'
#
loop_
_entity.id
_entity.type
_entity.pdbx_description
1 polymer ?
#
loop_
_entity_poly.entity_id
_entity_poly.type
_entity_poly.pdbx_seq_one_letter_code
_entity_poly.pdbx_strand_id
1 'polypeptide(L)' 'MRTYIGMRFKDVLKELPPDRVDYELNYISDSNEAFGDLRIISEKYDGIKWFFILTYENYEERRIKDGRD' A
#
# COMPACT_ATOMS: atom_id res chain seq x y z
N MET A 1 0.80 -10.00 19.98
CA MET A 1 1.45 -9.76 18.67
C MET A 1 1.24 -8.30 18.31
N ARG A 2 2.28 -7.60 17.85
CA ARG A 2 2.16 -6.23 17.34
C ARG A 2 1.56 -6.31 15.93
N THR A 3 0.63 -5.42 15.61
CA THR A 3 0.01 -5.33 14.29
C THR A 3 0.46 -4.05 13.61
N TYR A 4 0.73 -4.12 12.31
CA TYR A 4 1.08 -3.00 11.46
C TYR A 4 -0.09 -2.57 10.55
N ILE A 5 -1.25 -3.22 10.66
CA ILE A 5 -2.44 -2.86 9.90
C ILE A 5 -2.82 -1.39 10.14
N GLY A 6 -3.08 -0.66 9.07
CA GLY A 6 -3.42 0.76 9.07
C GLY A 6 -2.22 1.69 9.23
N MET A 7 -1.02 1.19 9.54
CA MET A 7 0.18 2.03 9.61
C MET A 7 0.67 2.41 8.22
N ARG A 8 1.32 3.57 8.14
CA ARG A 8 2.01 4.01 6.93
C ARG A 8 3.24 3.15 6.71
N PHE A 9 3.38 2.59 5.51
CA PHE A 9 4.46 1.68 5.19
C PHE A 9 5.84 2.30 5.44
N LYS A 10 6.01 3.59 5.11
CA LYS A 10 7.26 4.33 5.37
C LYS A 10 7.66 4.41 6.84
N ASP A 11 6.71 4.41 7.76
CA ASP A 11 6.99 4.47 9.19
C ASP A 11 7.37 3.08 9.71
N VAL A 12 6.73 2.03 9.19
CA VAL A 12 7.08 0.64 9.48
C VAL A 12 8.49 0.29 8.97
N LEU A 13 8.91 0.82 7.81
CA LEU A 13 10.27 0.65 7.30
C LEU A 13 11.35 1.34 8.15
N LYS A 14 10.99 2.25 9.07
CA LYS A 14 11.95 2.81 10.04
C LYS A 14 12.14 1.89 11.24
N GLU A 15 11.13 1.08 11.56
CA GLU A 15 11.17 0.12 12.67
C GLU A 15 11.75 -1.24 12.24
N LEU A 16 11.48 -1.66 11.01
CA LEU A 16 11.88 -2.97 10.48
C LEU A 16 13.03 -2.84 9.47
N PRO A 17 14.02 -3.74 9.52
CA PRO A 17 15.07 -3.79 8.51
C PRO A 17 14.46 -4.17 7.15
N PRO A 18 14.85 -3.50 6.05
CA PRO A 18 14.24 -3.69 4.73
C PRO A 18 14.41 -5.11 4.18
N ASP A 19 15.49 -5.82 4.55
CA ASP A 19 15.73 -7.22 4.13
C ASP A 19 14.69 -8.20 4.69
N ARG A 20 14.00 -7.83 5.78
CA ARG A 20 12.96 -8.64 6.43
C ARG A 20 11.54 -8.25 6.03
N VAL A 21 11.38 -7.37 5.06
CA VAL A 21 10.08 -6.85 4.63
C VAL A 21 9.89 -7.09 3.15
N ASP A 22 8.80 -7.76 2.83
CA ASP A 22 8.32 -7.98 1.47
C ASP A 22 6.91 -7.39 1.36
N TYR A 23 6.52 -6.90 0.19
CA TYR A 23 5.23 -6.23 0.04
C TYR A 23 4.66 -6.32 -1.37
N GLU A 24 3.33 -6.35 -1.43
CA GLU A 24 2.55 -6.26 -2.65
C GLU A 24 1.65 -5.03 -2.59
N LEU A 25 1.52 -4.34 -3.72
CA LEU A 25 0.63 -3.19 -3.85
C LEU A 25 -0.71 -3.64 -4.44
N ASN A 26 -1.77 -3.51 -3.66
CA ASN A 26 -3.13 -3.79 -4.11
C ASN A 26 -3.64 -2.62 -4.96
N TYR A 27 -3.36 -2.65 -6.26
CA TYR A 27 -3.84 -1.65 -7.21
C TYR A 27 -5.33 -1.86 -7.51
N ILE A 28 -6.16 -0.88 -7.15
CA ILE A 28 -7.57 -0.85 -7.52
C ILE A 28 -7.67 -0.19 -8.91
N SER A 29 -7.45 -1.00 -9.96
CA SER A 29 -7.58 -0.69 -11.41
C SER A 29 -6.64 0.36 -12.05
N ASP A 30 -6.31 0.10 -13.32
CA ASP A 30 -5.35 0.82 -14.17
C ASP A 30 -5.72 2.29 -14.47
N SER A 31 -6.99 2.67 -14.28
CA SER A 31 -7.52 4.01 -14.60
C SER A 31 -7.51 5.00 -13.43
N ASN A 32 -7.02 4.60 -12.26
CA ASN A 32 -7.01 5.43 -11.06
C ASN A 32 -5.61 6.00 -10.83
N GLU A 33 -5.53 7.32 -10.66
CA GLU A 33 -4.30 7.93 -10.21
C GLU A 33 -4.25 7.83 -8.68
N ALA A 34 -3.27 7.08 -8.20
CA ALA A 34 -3.08 6.84 -6.79
C ALA A 34 -2.34 8.02 -6.16
N PHE A 35 -2.92 8.61 -5.11
CA PHE A 35 -2.35 9.75 -4.41
C PHE A 35 -2.38 9.54 -2.89
N GLY A 36 -1.29 9.92 -2.22
CA GLY A 36 -1.16 9.82 -0.76
C GLY A 36 -0.16 8.76 -0.30
N ASP A 37 -0.15 8.50 1.02
CA ASP A 37 0.73 7.51 1.64
C ASP A 37 0.20 6.08 1.48
N LEU A 38 1.10 5.12 1.31
CA LEU A 38 0.80 3.68 1.32
C LEU A 38 0.50 3.21 2.74
N ARG A 39 -0.64 2.55 2.92
CA ARG A 39 -1.02 1.92 4.19
C ARG A 39 -1.08 0.41 4.06
N ILE A 40 -0.70 -0.27 5.15
CA ILE A 40 -0.77 -1.72 5.24
C ILE A 40 -2.23 -2.12 5.50
N ILE A 41 -2.81 -2.96 4.65
CA ILE A 41 -4.16 -3.51 4.79
C ILE A 41 -4.18 -5.00 5.12
N SER A 42 -3.05 -5.68 4.88
CA SER A 42 -2.86 -7.05 5.31
C SER A 42 -1.41 -7.26 5.72
N GLU A 43 -1.20 -8.13 6.70
CA GLU A 43 0.12 -8.50 7.17
C GLU A 43 0.18 -10.01 7.41
N LYS A 44 1.32 -10.61 7.10
CA LYS A 44 1.64 -11.99 7.41
C LYS A 44 3.08 -12.08 7.85
N TYR A 45 3.34 -12.81 8.94
CA TYR A 45 4.69 -13.09 9.40
C TYR A 45 4.96 -14.59 9.30
N ASP A 46 6.05 -14.95 8.63
CA ASP A 46 6.43 -16.36 8.42
C ASP A 46 7.42 -16.88 9.49
N GLY A 47 7.82 -16.04 10.45
CA GLY A 47 8.87 -16.38 11.43
C GLY A 47 10.22 -15.72 11.12
N ILE A 48 10.42 -15.26 9.87
CA ILE A 48 11.66 -14.63 9.39
C ILE A 48 11.38 -13.25 8.75
N LYS A 49 10.39 -13.19 7.86
CA LYS A 49 10.02 -11.99 7.10
C LYS A 49 8.57 -11.62 7.32
N TRP A 50 8.30 -10.33 7.21
CA TRP A 50 6.96 -9.76 7.12
C TRP A 50 6.57 -9.60 5.66
N PHE A 51 5.39 -10.05 5.31
CA PHE A 51 4.74 -9.80 4.03
C PHE A 51 3.57 -8.85 4.25
N PHE A 52 3.55 -7.72 3.53
CA PHE A 52 2.51 -6.71 3.65
C PHE A 52 1.74 -6.53 2.34
N ILE A 53 0.42 -6.40 2.42
CA ILE A 53 -0.38 -5.89 1.31
C ILE A 53 -0.65 -4.41 1.57
N LEU A 54 -0.29 -3.56 0.61
CA LEU A 54 -0.40 -2.12 0.70
C LEU A 54 -1.56 -1.61 -0.15
N THR A 55 -2.18 -0.52 0.28
CA THR A 55 -3.15 0.25 -0.52
C THR A 55 -2.85 1.73 -0.37
N TYR A 56 -3.19 2.51 -1.39
CA TYR A 56 -3.21 3.97 -1.23
C TYR A 56 -4.39 4.41 -0.39
N GLU A 57 -4.19 5.45 0.43
CA GLU A 57 -5.25 6.04 1.25
C GLU A 57 -6.38 6.64 0.40
N ASN A 58 -6.06 7.16 -0.78
CA ASN A 58 -7.03 7.72 -1.72
C ASN A 58 -6.77 7.21 -3.13
N TYR A 59 -7.87 6.89 -3.82
CA TYR A 59 -7.90 6.62 -5.26
C TYR A 59 -8.77 7.71 -5.87
N GLU A 60 -8.22 8.48 -6.79
CA GLU A 60 -9.02 9.38 -7.61
C GLU A 60 -9.26 8.69 -8.96
N GLU A 61 -10.52 8.39 -9.28
CA GLU A 61 -10.90 8.03 -10.64
C GLU A 61 -10.55 9.22 -11.53
N ARG A 62 -9.59 9.03 -12.44
CA ARG A 62 -9.39 10.01 -13.51
C ARG A 62 -10.68 10.06 -14.31
N ARG A 63 -11.50 11.09 -14.07
CA ARG A 63 -12.49 11.52 -15.04
C ARG A 63 -11.72 12.01 -16.25
N ILE A 64 -11.40 11.11 -17.16
CA ILE A 64 -11.07 11.47 -18.53
C ILE A 64 -12.29 12.25 -18.99
N LYS A 65 -12.20 13.59 -18.98
CA LYS A 65 -13.14 14.41 -19.74
C LYS A 65 -12.91 13.99 -21.19
N ASP A 66 -13.73 13.05 -21.63
CA ASP A 66 -13.96 12.79 -23.03
C ASP A 66 -14.45 14.12 -23.62
N GLY A 67 -13.50 14.88 -24.15
CA GLY A 67 -13.78 16.07 -24.94
C GLY A 67 -14.45 15.62 -26.22
N ARG A 68 -15.73 15.26 -26.15
CA ARG A 68 -16.58 15.18 -27.33
C ARG A 68 -16.96 16.60 -27.71
N ASP A 69 -16.25 17.05 -28.74
CA ASP A 69 -16.72 17.78 -29.92
C ASP A 69 -17.66 18.97 -29.67
#